data_AF-A0A951FGU4-F1
#
_entry.id   AF-A0A951FGU4-F1
#
_cell.length_a   1.000
_cell.length_b   1.000
_cell.length_c   1.000
_cell.angle_alpha   90.00
_cell.angle_beta   90.00
_cell.angle_gamma   90.00
#
_symmetry.space_group_name_H-M   'P 1'
#
loop_
_entity.id
_entity.type
_entity.pdbx_description
1 polymer ?
#
loop_
_entity_poly.entity_id
_entity_poly.type
_entity_poly.pdbx_seq_one_letter_code
_entity_poly.pdbx_strand_id
1 'polypeptide(L)'
;MTSSALPVAAGGDPFGPDMLAEPYPHYSRVRDQTPIYWSPFLNSWVVMRYADVKAALLDPRLSSALTRTAQIEHLPAHLREMLVPADTTLGRWLVFQDYADHRRLRQLFSAGFTPRIVQQMRDNIQTLTDDLIDAIVERGQMDLVADFAAPLPVMVITELLGAPQADYALFKHWSSTVGMYFAIGVIGNETTIPLLNQVTEQMVAHIGELIAARRQEPRDDLITNLIAAEEQGSRLDETELIANCILMLHAGHHSTTATVASGIWHLLRDPDQLELLRANPALAESAVEEVLRCETAFPMVVRAATTDLQLGGHTIKAGQQVNVCLAAANYDPAQFPNPDQF
;
A
#
# COMPACT_ATOMS: atom_id res chain seq x y z
N MET A 1 21.66 -31.75 16.61
CA MET A 1 21.76 -30.28 16.72
C MET A 1 20.41 -29.79 17.19
N THR A 2 20.33 -29.33 18.44
CA THR A 2 19.08 -28.80 19.01
C THR A 2 18.66 -27.58 18.19
N SER A 3 17.50 -27.66 17.54
CA SER A 3 16.85 -26.51 16.91
C SER A 3 16.69 -25.44 17.98
N SER A 4 17.51 -24.38 17.94
CA SER A 4 17.28 -23.23 18.82
C SER A 4 15.94 -22.64 18.41
N ALA A 5 15.03 -22.47 19.36
CA ALA A 5 13.76 -21.79 19.10
C ALA A 5 14.03 -20.44 18.42
N LEU A 6 13.25 -20.11 17.40
CA LEU A 6 13.36 -18.81 16.73
C LEU A 6 13.08 -17.69 17.74
N PRO A 7 13.81 -16.55 17.69
CA PRO A 7 13.57 -15.44 18.58
C PRO A 7 12.15 -14.90 18.36
N VAL A 8 11.45 -14.54 19.43
CA VAL A 8 10.10 -13.92 19.36
C VAL A 8 10.15 -12.50 19.94
N ALA A 9 9.15 -11.67 19.60
CA ALA A 9 9.11 -10.28 20.03
C ALA A 9 9.11 -10.14 21.56
N ALA A 10 10.00 -9.28 22.07
CA ALA A 10 10.07 -8.96 23.48
C ALA A 10 8.80 -8.23 23.97
N GLY A 11 8.06 -8.86 24.88
CA GLY A 11 6.86 -8.28 25.47
C GLY A 11 5.57 -8.49 24.68
N GLY A 12 5.60 -9.26 23.57
CA GLY A 12 4.45 -9.54 22.72
C GLY A 12 4.67 -9.06 21.28
N ASP A 13 3.94 -9.64 20.35
CA ASP A 13 4.01 -9.28 18.93
C ASP A 13 3.11 -8.06 18.65
N PRO A 14 3.67 -6.89 18.23
CA PRO A 14 2.88 -5.69 17.96
C PRO A 14 1.85 -5.86 16.84
N PHE A 15 2.01 -6.87 15.99
CA PHE A 15 1.08 -7.19 14.90
C PHE A 15 0.05 -8.26 15.28
N GLY A 16 0.16 -8.83 16.48
CA GLY A 16 -0.81 -9.75 17.03
C GLY A 16 -2.12 -9.05 17.40
N PRO A 17 -3.22 -9.80 17.55
CA PRO A 17 -4.57 -9.25 17.76
C PRO A 17 -4.69 -8.37 19.02
N ASP A 18 -3.87 -8.64 20.04
CA ASP A 18 -3.93 -7.91 21.32
C ASP A 18 -3.27 -6.53 21.28
N MET A 19 -2.38 -6.27 20.30
CA MET A 19 -1.56 -5.06 20.22
C MET A 19 -1.79 -4.26 18.94
N LEU A 20 -2.43 -4.85 17.93
CA LEU A 20 -2.61 -4.23 16.61
C LEU A 20 -3.38 -2.90 16.65
N ALA A 21 -4.24 -2.69 17.66
CA ALA A 21 -4.99 -1.44 17.81
C ALA A 21 -4.11 -0.24 18.18
N GLU A 22 -3.04 -0.46 18.95
CA GLU A 22 -2.09 0.58 19.36
C GLU A 22 -0.66 0.00 19.33
N PRO A 23 -0.06 -0.17 18.14
CA PRO A 23 1.20 -0.91 18.00
C PRO A 23 2.43 -0.06 18.35
N TYR A 24 2.37 1.26 18.16
CA TYR A 24 3.50 2.18 18.32
C TYR A 24 4.16 2.15 19.71
N PRO A 25 3.41 2.14 20.84
CA PRO A 25 4.00 2.04 22.18
C PRO A 25 4.85 0.79 22.40
N HIS A 26 4.60 -0.29 21.62
CA HIS A 26 5.33 -1.54 21.72
C HIS A 26 6.60 -1.57 20.85
N TYR A 27 6.70 -0.71 19.83
CA TYR A 27 7.82 -0.72 18.89
C TYR A 27 9.16 -0.48 19.56
N SER A 28 9.25 0.44 20.52
CA SER A 28 10.51 0.75 21.21
C SER A 28 11.10 -0.47 21.91
N ARG A 29 10.30 -1.15 22.73
CA ARG A 29 10.72 -2.35 23.45
C ARG A 29 11.18 -3.46 22.51
N VAL A 30 10.41 -3.75 21.46
CA VAL A 30 10.74 -4.83 20.52
C VAL A 30 11.99 -4.46 19.71
N ARG A 31 12.09 -3.24 19.20
CA ARG A 31 13.26 -2.75 18.46
C ARG A 31 14.54 -2.74 19.30
N ASP A 32 14.44 -2.42 20.58
CA ASP A 32 15.63 -2.32 21.43
C ASP A 32 16.14 -3.71 21.85
N GLN A 33 15.25 -4.68 22.06
CA GLN A 33 15.60 -5.99 22.61
C GLN A 33 15.67 -7.11 21.56
N THR A 34 14.74 -7.13 20.60
CA THR A 34 14.56 -8.18 19.58
C THR A 34 14.17 -7.55 18.23
N PRO A 35 15.04 -6.71 17.63
CA PRO A 35 14.73 -5.93 16.42
C PRO A 35 14.43 -6.75 15.16
N ILE A 36 14.90 -8.00 15.18
CA ILE A 36 14.62 -9.00 14.17
C ILE A 36 14.11 -10.23 14.91
N TYR A 37 12.88 -10.62 14.65
CA TYR A 37 12.23 -11.72 15.35
C TYR A 37 11.33 -12.52 14.41
N TRP A 38 11.00 -13.74 14.81
CA TRP A 38 9.98 -14.56 14.18
C TRP A 38 8.61 -14.26 14.81
N SER A 39 7.65 -13.83 14.00
CA SER A 39 6.25 -13.68 14.38
C SER A 39 5.53 -15.01 14.10
N PRO A 40 5.04 -15.73 15.12
CA PRO A 40 4.18 -16.89 14.90
C PRO A 40 2.83 -16.52 14.29
N PHE A 41 2.33 -15.31 14.58
CA PHE A 41 1.05 -14.81 14.06
C PHE A 41 1.13 -14.55 12.54
N LEU A 42 2.17 -13.86 12.10
CA LEU A 42 2.42 -13.59 10.68
C LEU A 42 3.15 -14.73 9.96
N ASN A 43 3.55 -15.79 10.69
CA ASN A 43 4.38 -16.90 10.20
C ASN A 43 5.59 -16.43 9.38
N SER A 44 6.33 -15.45 9.90
CA SER A 44 7.38 -14.75 9.14
C SER A 44 8.39 -14.05 10.05
N TRP A 45 9.55 -13.70 9.48
CA TRP A 45 10.49 -12.80 10.13
C TRP A 45 9.96 -11.37 10.08
N VAL A 46 10.20 -10.59 11.12
CA VAL A 46 9.89 -9.16 11.22
C VAL A 46 11.17 -8.39 11.46
N VAL A 47 11.35 -7.26 10.79
CA VAL A 47 12.54 -6.40 10.86
C VAL A 47 12.10 -4.97 11.21
N MET A 48 12.65 -4.38 12.28
CA MET A 48 12.11 -3.12 12.84
C MET A 48 13.10 -1.95 12.93
N ARG A 49 14.42 -2.18 13.01
CA ARG A 49 15.40 -1.09 13.07
C ARG A 49 15.59 -0.45 11.71
N TYR A 50 15.75 0.88 11.66
CA TYR A 50 15.87 1.63 10.41
C TYR A 50 17.00 1.10 9.52
N ALA A 51 18.18 0.85 10.10
CA ALA A 51 19.33 0.31 9.37
C ALA A 51 19.06 -1.08 8.77
N ASP A 52 18.41 -1.97 9.53
CA ASP A 52 18.11 -3.34 9.09
C ASP A 52 16.97 -3.34 8.05
N VAL A 53 15.96 -2.49 8.24
CA VAL A 53 14.87 -2.26 7.28
C VAL A 53 15.43 -1.78 5.95
N LYS A 54 16.28 -0.75 5.97
CA LYS A 54 16.93 -0.22 4.77
C LYS A 54 17.80 -1.27 4.09
N ALA A 55 18.58 -2.04 4.86
CA ALA A 55 19.39 -3.14 4.32
C ALA A 55 18.52 -4.20 3.65
N ALA A 56 17.41 -4.59 4.28
CA ALA A 56 16.47 -5.57 3.73
C ALA A 56 15.79 -5.08 2.44
N LEU A 57 15.37 -3.81 2.37
CA LEU A 57 14.76 -3.24 1.15
C LEU A 57 15.73 -3.18 -0.04
N LEU A 58 17.03 -3.08 0.22
CA LEU A 58 18.07 -2.98 -0.80
C LEU A 58 18.71 -4.33 -1.14
N ASP A 59 18.40 -5.41 -0.40
CA ASP A 59 18.97 -6.73 -0.64
C ASP A 59 18.25 -7.43 -1.80
N PRO A 60 18.93 -7.69 -2.93
CA PRO A 60 18.30 -8.35 -4.08
C PRO A 60 17.85 -9.78 -3.78
N ARG A 61 18.37 -10.42 -2.72
CA ARG A 61 17.94 -11.77 -2.32
C ARG A 61 16.55 -11.77 -1.69
N LEU A 62 16.02 -10.62 -1.31
CA LEU A 62 14.67 -10.45 -0.77
C LEU A 62 13.73 -10.02 -1.90
N SER A 63 13.00 -11.01 -2.44
CA SER A 63 12.13 -10.89 -3.60
C SER A 63 10.74 -10.37 -3.23
N SER A 64 10.18 -9.49 -4.05
CA SER A 64 8.76 -9.12 -3.97
C SER A 64 7.88 -10.16 -4.67
N ALA A 65 8.35 -10.76 -5.76
CA ALA A 65 7.56 -11.72 -6.54
C ALA A 65 7.27 -13.03 -5.80
N LEU A 66 8.22 -13.51 -5.01
CA LEU A 66 8.05 -14.74 -4.23
C LEU A 66 7.09 -14.57 -3.03
N THR A 67 6.73 -13.32 -2.68
CA THR A 67 5.84 -13.06 -1.53
C THR A 67 4.49 -13.72 -1.70
N ARG A 68 3.91 -13.69 -2.91
CA ARG A 68 2.60 -14.29 -3.20
C ARG A 68 2.57 -15.77 -2.82
N THR A 69 3.57 -16.52 -3.28
CA THR A 69 3.67 -17.97 -3.01
C THR A 69 3.94 -18.23 -1.53
N ALA A 70 4.86 -17.47 -0.94
CA ALA A 70 5.23 -17.65 0.46
C ALA A 70 4.07 -17.29 1.43
N GLN A 71 3.25 -16.30 1.07
CA GLN A 71 2.07 -15.86 1.86
C GLN A 71 0.98 -16.92 1.94
N ILE A 72 0.79 -17.71 0.89
CA ILE A 72 -0.29 -18.71 0.87
C ILE A 72 0.18 -20.11 1.22
N GLU A 73 1.49 -20.34 1.39
CA GLU A 73 2.06 -21.68 1.57
C GLU A 73 1.45 -22.44 2.75
N HIS A 74 1.15 -21.75 3.85
CA HIS A 74 0.51 -22.34 5.03
C HIS A 74 -1.00 -22.54 4.90
N LEU A 75 -1.65 -22.00 3.85
CA LEU A 75 -3.09 -22.16 3.66
C LEU A 75 -3.41 -23.60 3.21
N PRO A 76 -4.55 -24.17 3.64
CA PRO A 76 -5.07 -25.42 3.12
C PRO A 76 -5.07 -25.46 1.59
N ALA A 77 -4.75 -26.62 1.00
CA ALA A 77 -4.63 -26.78 -0.45
C ALA A 77 -5.90 -26.31 -1.21
N HIS A 78 -7.09 -26.64 -0.71
CA HIS A 78 -8.35 -26.22 -1.33
C HIS A 78 -8.53 -24.69 -1.35
N LEU A 79 -8.07 -23.96 -0.31
CA LEU A 79 -8.11 -22.49 -0.32
C LEU A 79 -7.14 -21.92 -1.36
N ARG A 80 -5.94 -22.51 -1.48
CA ARG A 80 -4.97 -22.11 -2.50
C ARG A 80 -5.50 -22.32 -3.92
N GLU A 81 -6.14 -23.45 -4.17
CA GLU A 81 -6.80 -23.74 -5.45
C GLU A 81 -7.94 -22.76 -5.75
N MET A 82 -8.76 -22.43 -4.74
CA MET A 82 -9.81 -21.42 -4.89
C MET A 82 -9.27 -20.03 -5.17
N LEU A 83 -8.07 -19.66 -4.72
CA LEU A 83 -7.48 -18.32 -4.93
C LEU A 83 -6.95 -18.12 -6.36
N VAL A 84 -6.69 -19.20 -7.10
CA VAL A 84 -6.07 -19.15 -8.43
C VAL A 84 -6.71 -18.10 -9.36
N PRO A 85 -8.05 -17.98 -9.50
CA PRO A 85 -8.65 -17.00 -10.41
C PRO A 85 -8.21 -15.56 -10.13
N ALA A 86 -8.34 -15.06 -8.89
CA ALA A 86 -7.86 -13.72 -8.54
C ALA A 86 -6.34 -13.60 -8.72
N ASP A 87 -5.58 -14.62 -8.32
CA ASP A 87 -4.11 -14.62 -8.39
C ASP A 87 -3.57 -14.49 -9.83
N THR A 88 -4.28 -15.03 -10.83
CA THR A 88 -3.90 -14.88 -12.24
C THR A 88 -3.87 -13.42 -12.72
N THR A 89 -4.66 -12.54 -12.09
CA THR A 89 -4.73 -11.12 -12.42
C THR A 89 -3.98 -10.28 -11.39
N LEU A 90 -4.40 -10.31 -10.13
CA LEU A 90 -3.85 -9.44 -9.07
C LEU A 90 -2.37 -9.69 -8.85
N GLY A 91 -1.94 -10.93 -9.04
CA GLY A 91 -0.55 -11.25 -8.86
C GLY A 91 0.35 -10.86 -10.04
N ARG A 92 -0.18 -10.18 -11.07
CA ARG A 92 0.57 -9.47 -12.13
C ARG A 92 0.78 -7.98 -11.80
N TRP A 93 0.35 -7.53 -10.62
CA TRP A 93 0.65 -6.19 -10.14
C TRP A 93 2.15 -5.92 -10.09
N LEU A 94 2.54 -4.71 -10.50
CA LEU A 94 3.90 -4.19 -10.51
C LEU A 94 4.60 -4.39 -9.16
N VAL A 95 3.88 -4.19 -8.05
CA VAL A 95 4.41 -4.32 -6.69
C VAL A 95 4.89 -5.75 -6.38
N PHE A 96 4.36 -6.76 -7.08
CA PHE A 96 4.75 -8.17 -6.95
C PHE A 96 5.69 -8.64 -8.06
N GLN A 97 6.36 -7.74 -8.77
CA GLN A 97 7.38 -8.10 -9.75
C GLN A 97 8.78 -7.75 -9.24
N ASP A 98 9.79 -8.44 -9.75
CA ASP A 98 11.21 -8.12 -9.47
C ASP A 98 11.96 -7.72 -10.76
N TYR A 99 13.13 -7.12 -10.58
CA TYR A 99 14.16 -6.90 -11.60
C TYR A 99 13.65 -6.33 -12.94
N ALA A 100 13.74 -7.11 -14.02
CA ALA A 100 13.48 -6.70 -15.38
C ALA A 100 11.99 -6.42 -15.61
N ASP A 101 11.11 -7.29 -15.08
CA ASP A 101 9.66 -7.09 -15.20
C ASP A 101 9.20 -5.90 -14.38
N HIS A 102 9.68 -5.75 -13.14
CA HIS A 102 9.42 -4.54 -12.36
C HIS A 102 9.91 -3.28 -13.08
N ARG A 103 11.12 -3.29 -13.63
CA ARG A 103 11.67 -2.12 -14.36
C ARG A 103 10.82 -1.79 -15.59
N ARG A 104 10.45 -2.79 -16.39
CA ARG A 104 9.62 -2.65 -17.58
C ARG A 104 8.27 -2.04 -17.22
N LEU A 105 7.54 -2.67 -16.31
CA LEU A 105 6.24 -2.18 -15.87
C LEU A 105 6.36 -0.77 -15.25
N ARG A 106 7.35 -0.53 -14.37
CA ARG A 106 7.51 0.78 -13.74
C ARG A 106 7.81 1.89 -14.74
N GLN A 107 8.58 1.62 -15.79
CA GLN A 107 8.83 2.59 -16.87
C GLN A 107 7.54 2.98 -17.58
N LEU A 108 6.67 2.00 -17.88
CA LEU A 108 5.37 2.24 -18.51
C LEU A 108 4.46 3.09 -17.62
N PHE A 109 4.36 2.74 -16.34
CA PHE A 109 3.55 3.51 -15.37
C PHE A 109 4.09 4.92 -15.16
N SER A 110 5.42 5.10 -15.11
CA SER A 110 6.01 6.42 -14.90
C SER A 110 5.67 7.42 -16.01
N ALA A 111 5.32 6.97 -17.21
CA ALA A 111 4.84 7.83 -18.29
C ALA A 111 3.47 8.46 -17.98
N GLY A 112 2.63 7.79 -17.20
CA GLY A 112 1.32 8.28 -16.75
C GLY A 112 1.37 9.16 -15.49
N PHE A 113 2.52 9.26 -14.82
CA PHE A 113 2.72 10.03 -13.57
C PHE A 113 3.88 11.03 -13.69
N THR A 114 4.05 11.63 -14.86
CA THR A 114 5.09 12.65 -15.04
C THR A 114 4.80 13.89 -14.19
N PRO A 115 5.81 14.69 -13.80
CA PRO A 115 5.59 15.94 -13.05
C PRO A 115 4.59 16.88 -13.72
N ARG A 116 4.51 16.86 -15.05
CA ARG A 116 3.53 17.64 -15.82
C ARG A 116 2.10 17.17 -15.54
N ILE A 117 1.84 15.86 -15.64
CA ILE A 117 0.50 15.28 -15.38
C ILE A 117 0.10 15.58 -13.93
N VAL A 118 1.01 15.38 -12.98
CA VAL A 118 0.76 15.67 -11.55
C VAL A 118 0.44 17.15 -11.32
N GLN A 119 1.13 18.07 -12.01
CA GLN A 119 0.82 19.51 -11.90
C GLN A 119 -0.54 19.85 -12.54
N GLN A 120 -0.92 19.20 -13.64
CA GLN A 120 -2.25 19.38 -14.24
C GLN A 120 -3.37 18.90 -13.31
N MET A 121 -3.12 17.88 -12.48
CA MET A 121 -4.08 17.39 -11.49
C MET A 121 -4.28 18.38 -10.32
N ARG A 122 -3.34 19.32 -10.08
CA ARG A 122 -3.39 20.23 -8.93
C ARG A 122 -4.68 21.04 -8.88
N ASP A 123 -5.07 21.65 -10.00
CA ASP A 123 -6.25 22.51 -10.08
C ASP A 123 -7.54 21.70 -9.88
N ASN A 124 -7.57 20.47 -10.41
CA ASN A 124 -8.71 19.56 -10.23
C ASN A 124 -8.80 19.05 -8.79
N ILE A 125 -7.68 18.69 -8.17
CA ILE A 125 -7.63 18.30 -6.75
C ILE A 125 -8.10 19.46 -5.85
N GLN A 126 -7.70 20.70 -6.16
CA GLN A 126 -8.18 21.88 -5.45
C GLN A 126 -9.70 22.02 -5.59
N THR A 127 -10.23 21.91 -6.81
CA THR A 127 -11.67 21.97 -7.07
C THR A 127 -12.44 20.89 -6.29
N LEU A 128 -11.98 19.63 -6.36
CA LEU A 128 -12.59 18.52 -5.61
C LEU A 128 -12.52 18.74 -4.09
N THR A 129 -11.43 19.32 -3.60
CA THR A 129 -11.26 19.66 -2.18
C THR A 129 -12.26 20.72 -1.75
N ASP A 130 -12.39 21.80 -2.53
CA ASP A 130 -13.32 22.89 -2.26
C ASP A 130 -14.78 22.41 -2.31
N ASP A 131 -15.15 21.63 -3.34
CA ASP A 131 -16.50 21.06 -3.49
C ASP A 131 -16.89 20.17 -2.29
N LEU A 132 -15.96 19.33 -1.81
CA LEU A 132 -16.19 18.47 -0.65
C LEU A 132 -16.38 19.29 0.64
N ILE A 133 -15.62 20.37 0.81
CA ILE A 133 -15.72 21.26 1.97
C ILE A 133 -17.03 22.08 1.91
N ASP A 134 -17.36 22.65 0.76
CA ASP A 134 -18.57 23.47 0.56
C ASP A 134 -19.86 22.65 0.80
N ALA A 135 -19.85 21.36 0.46
CA ALA A 135 -21.00 20.48 0.70
C ALA A 135 -21.31 20.22 2.20
N ILE A 136 -20.35 20.47 3.09
CA ILE A 136 -20.46 20.15 4.53
C ILE A 136 -20.31 21.36 5.43
N VAL A 137 -19.73 22.47 4.96
CA VAL A 137 -19.38 23.64 5.79
C VAL A 137 -20.60 24.22 6.53
N GLU A 138 -21.78 24.25 5.89
CA GLU A 138 -23.02 24.76 6.50
C GLU A 138 -23.51 23.91 7.68
N ARG A 139 -23.12 22.63 7.74
CA ARG A 139 -23.47 21.73 8.85
C ARG A 139 -22.67 22.06 10.12
N GLY A 140 -21.52 22.72 9.99
CA GLY A 140 -20.61 23.05 11.09
C GLY A 140 -19.91 21.86 11.74
N GLN A 141 -20.10 20.65 11.20
CA GLN A 141 -19.49 19.40 11.67
C GLN A 141 -19.39 18.39 10.51
N MET A 142 -18.40 17.49 10.57
CA MET A 142 -18.20 16.42 9.59
C MET A 142 -17.59 15.17 10.25
N ASP A 143 -17.86 14.01 9.68
CA ASP A 143 -16.99 12.84 9.82
C ASP A 143 -15.83 13.00 8.84
N LEU A 144 -14.65 13.36 9.34
CA LEU A 144 -13.49 13.65 8.50
C LEU A 144 -13.18 12.52 7.51
N VAL A 145 -13.32 11.25 7.92
CA VAL A 145 -12.99 10.11 7.07
C VAL A 145 -14.07 9.91 6.02
N ALA A 146 -15.33 9.83 6.45
CA ALA A 146 -16.44 9.52 5.56
C ALA A 146 -16.75 10.67 4.59
N ASP A 147 -16.67 11.91 5.07
CA ASP A 147 -17.11 13.10 4.34
C ASP A 147 -15.98 13.74 3.50
N PHE A 148 -14.70 13.53 3.83
CA PHE A 148 -13.58 14.21 3.15
C PHE A 148 -12.41 13.29 2.75
N ALA A 149 -11.77 12.63 3.73
CA ALA A 149 -10.50 11.93 3.49
C ALA A 149 -10.65 10.68 2.61
N ALA A 150 -11.77 9.96 2.69
CA ALA A 150 -12.03 8.81 1.82
C ALA A 150 -12.57 9.20 0.41
N PRO A 151 -13.51 10.16 0.28
CA PRO A 151 -13.98 10.60 -1.03
C PRO A 151 -12.89 11.20 -1.93
N LEU A 152 -12.03 12.09 -1.41
CA LEU A 152 -11.10 12.84 -2.25
C LEU A 152 -10.16 11.93 -3.08
N PRO A 153 -9.43 10.95 -2.50
CA PRO A 153 -8.51 10.13 -3.27
C PRO A 153 -9.21 9.21 -4.27
N VAL A 154 -10.40 8.68 -3.94
CA VAL A 154 -11.15 7.84 -4.89
C VAL A 154 -11.65 8.65 -6.08
N MET A 155 -12.05 9.91 -5.87
CA MET A 155 -12.45 10.81 -6.95
C MET A 155 -11.28 11.08 -7.90
N VAL A 156 -10.11 11.42 -7.33
CA VAL A 156 -8.89 11.72 -8.07
C VAL A 156 -8.41 10.52 -8.91
N ILE A 157 -8.37 9.31 -8.33
CA ILE A 157 -7.89 8.14 -9.07
C ILE A 157 -8.88 7.68 -10.15
N THR A 158 -10.18 7.84 -9.92
CA THR A 158 -11.20 7.55 -10.92
C THR A 158 -11.06 8.48 -12.13
N GLU A 159 -10.83 9.78 -11.88
CA GLU A 159 -10.57 10.75 -12.95
C GLU A 159 -9.27 10.43 -13.69
N LEU A 160 -8.20 10.06 -12.97
CA LEU A 160 -6.94 9.67 -13.59
C LEU A 160 -7.09 8.44 -14.50
N LEU A 161 -7.92 7.48 -14.12
CA LEU A 161 -8.30 6.33 -14.95
C LEU A 161 -9.25 6.69 -16.10
N GLY A 162 -9.79 7.90 -16.11
CA GLY A 162 -10.80 8.35 -17.08
C GLY A 162 -12.15 7.65 -16.92
N ALA A 163 -12.44 7.11 -15.74
CA ALA A 163 -13.71 6.46 -15.45
C ALA A 163 -14.81 7.49 -15.13
N PRO A 164 -16.09 7.19 -15.42
CA PRO A 164 -17.22 8.03 -15.02
C PRO A 164 -17.28 8.29 -13.52
N GLN A 165 -17.70 9.49 -13.10
CA GLN A 165 -17.87 9.81 -11.68
C GLN A 165 -18.89 8.91 -10.96
N ALA A 166 -19.86 8.36 -11.69
CA ALA A 166 -20.83 7.42 -11.15
C ALA A 166 -20.16 6.14 -10.58
N ASP A 167 -18.94 5.83 -11.00
CA ASP A 167 -18.20 4.64 -10.57
C ASP A 167 -17.56 4.81 -9.19
N TYR A 168 -17.52 6.01 -8.59
CA TYR A 168 -16.81 6.28 -7.33
C TYR A 168 -17.17 5.31 -6.20
N ALA A 169 -18.47 5.06 -5.99
CA ALA A 169 -18.92 4.15 -4.94
C ALA A 169 -18.51 2.69 -5.20
N LEU A 170 -18.56 2.28 -6.47
CA LEU A 170 -18.16 0.94 -6.92
C LEU A 170 -16.65 0.76 -6.73
N PHE A 171 -15.86 1.75 -7.14
CA PHE A 171 -14.41 1.78 -7.05
C PHE A 171 -13.93 1.78 -5.60
N LYS A 172 -14.59 2.52 -4.71
CA LYS A 172 -14.34 2.48 -3.26
C LYS A 172 -14.52 1.07 -2.68
N HIS A 173 -15.61 0.40 -3.05
CA HIS A 173 -15.89 -0.97 -2.61
C HIS A 173 -14.83 -1.95 -3.14
N TRP A 174 -14.59 -1.92 -4.46
CA TRP A 174 -13.60 -2.78 -5.10
C TRP A 174 -12.20 -2.61 -4.53
N SER A 175 -11.75 -1.37 -4.38
CA SER A 175 -10.45 -1.01 -3.81
C SER A 175 -10.25 -1.60 -2.41
N SER A 176 -11.30 -1.59 -1.58
CA SER A 176 -11.26 -2.19 -0.22
C SER A 176 -11.15 -3.71 -0.27
N THR A 177 -11.90 -4.36 -1.17
CA THR A 177 -11.88 -5.82 -1.31
C THR A 177 -10.54 -6.32 -1.85
N VAL A 178 -9.99 -5.73 -2.91
CA VAL A 178 -8.70 -6.19 -3.46
C VAL A 178 -7.52 -5.91 -2.53
N GLY A 179 -7.66 -4.96 -1.60
CA GLY A 179 -6.69 -4.75 -0.53
C GLY A 179 -6.47 -5.98 0.35
N MET A 180 -7.50 -6.84 0.48
CA MET A 180 -7.39 -8.11 1.21
C MET A 180 -6.32 -9.04 0.62
N TYR A 181 -5.98 -8.89 -0.66
CA TYR A 181 -4.98 -9.72 -1.33
C TYR A 181 -3.59 -9.59 -0.69
N PHE A 182 -3.21 -8.41 -0.18
CA PHE A 182 -1.93 -8.20 0.52
C PHE A 182 -1.81 -8.98 1.83
N ALA A 183 -2.94 -9.32 2.45
CA ALA A 183 -3.01 -10.02 3.73
C ALA A 183 -3.62 -11.43 3.59
N ILE A 184 -3.74 -11.96 2.36
CA ILE A 184 -4.53 -13.17 2.08
C ILE A 184 -3.99 -14.40 2.81
N GLY A 185 -2.70 -14.42 3.15
CA GLY A 185 -2.14 -15.46 4.01
C GLY A 185 -2.76 -15.51 5.41
N VAL A 186 -3.09 -14.35 5.97
CA VAL A 186 -3.64 -14.25 7.34
C VAL A 186 -5.17 -14.35 7.33
N ILE A 187 -5.84 -13.70 6.39
CA ILE A 187 -7.30 -13.57 6.37
C ILE A 187 -8.01 -14.46 5.35
N GLY A 188 -7.27 -15.22 4.56
CA GLY A 188 -7.80 -16.11 3.52
C GLY A 188 -8.63 -17.25 4.11
N ASN A 189 -9.90 -17.33 3.72
CA ASN A 189 -10.84 -18.36 4.15
C ASN A 189 -11.94 -18.59 3.08
N GLU A 190 -12.88 -19.49 3.37
CA GLU A 190 -13.98 -19.86 2.47
C GLU A 190 -14.97 -18.71 2.16
N THR A 191 -14.85 -17.56 2.83
CA THR A 191 -15.66 -16.36 2.57
C THR A 191 -14.85 -15.27 1.85
N THR A 192 -13.63 -14.99 2.31
CA THR A 192 -12.81 -13.89 1.77
C THR A 192 -12.29 -14.20 0.37
N ILE A 193 -11.90 -15.45 0.09
CA ILE A 193 -11.36 -15.83 -1.22
C ILE A 193 -12.44 -15.78 -2.32
N PRO A 194 -13.64 -16.34 -2.15
CA PRO A 194 -14.70 -16.20 -3.15
C PRO A 194 -15.09 -14.74 -3.42
N LEU A 195 -15.17 -13.91 -2.38
CA LEU A 195 -15.44 -12.47 -2.53
C LEU A 195 -14.33 -11.79 -3.35
N LEU A 196 -13.06 -12.09 -3.07
CA LEU A 196 -11.92 -11.55 -3.81
C LEU A 196 -11.97 -11.96 -5.29
N ASN A 197 -12.28 -13.21 -5.59
CA ASN A 197 -12.44 -13.69 -6.97
C ASN A 197 -13.56 -12.95 -7.69
N GLN A 198 -14.74 -12.86 -7.07
CA GLN A 198 -15.90 -12.19 -7.65
C GLN A 198 -15.60 -10.71 -7.96
N VAL A 199 -15.00 -9.98 -7.00
CA VAL A 199 -14.65 -8.58 -7.23
C VAL A 199 -13.56 -8.44 -8.28
N THR A 200 -12.56 -9.31 -8.29
CA THR A 200 -11.50 -9.27 -9.31
C THR A 200 -12.08 -9.48 -10.70
N GLU A 201 -13.01 -10.42 -10.88
CA GLU A 201 -13.70 -10.65 -12.16
C GLU A 201 -14.48 -9.41 -12.62
N GLN A 202 -15.24 -8.79 -11.72
CA GLN A 202 -15.98 -7.56 -12.01
C GLN A 202 -15.05 -6.41 -12.42
N MET A 203 -13.93 -6.25 -11.70
CA MET A 203 -12.93 -5.23 -12.03
C MET A 203 -12.28 -5.49 -13.39
N VAL A 204 -11.94 -6.75 -13.70
CA VAL A 204 -11.37 -7.12 -14.99
C VAL A 204 -12.32 -6.77 -16.13
N ALA A 205 -13.61 -7.11 -15.99
CA ALA A 205 -14.61 -6.78 -16.98
C ALA A 205 -14.74 -5.26 -17.19
N HIS A 206 -14.90 -4.51 -16.11
CA HIS A 206 -15.11 -3.05 -16.16
C HIS A 206 -13.90 -2.30 -16.71
N ILE A 207 -12.71 -2.62 -16.22
CA ILE A 207 -11.46 -2.01 -16.73
C ILE A 207 -11.24 -2.41 -18.19
N GLY A 208 -11.58 -3.65 -18.58
CA GLY A 208 -11.55 -4.09 -19.97
C GLY A 208 -12.47 -3.26 -20.88
N GLU A 209 -13.68 -2.92 -20.42
CA GLU A 209 -14.59 -2.04 -21.15
C GLU A 209 -14.02 -0.62 -21.31
N LEU A 210 -13.41 -0.06 -20.25
CA LEU A 210 -12.75 1.24 -20.33
C LEU A 210 -11.58 1.24 -21.32
N ILE A 211 -10.75 0.20 -21.31
CA ILE A 211 -9.63 0.03 -22.27
C ILE A 211 -10.17 -0.08 -23.70
N ALA A 212 -11.19 -0.91 -23.93
CA ALA A 212 -11.80 -1.07 -25.25
C ALA A 212 -12.38 0.24 -25.78
N ALA A 213 -13.04 1.03 -24.91
CA ALA A 213 -13.53 2.35 -25.26
C ALA A 213 -12.38 3.32 -25.63
N ARG A 214 -11.26 3.30 -24.89
CA ARG A 214 -10.08 4.14 -25.20
C ARG A 214 -9.33 3.76 -26.46
N ARG A 215 -9.34 2.49 -26.83
CA ARG A 215 -8.80 2.05 -28.13
C ARG A 215 -9.60 2.63 -29.30
N GLN A 216 -10.90 2.88 -29.13
CA GLN A 216 -11.76 3.48 -30.15
C GLN A 216 -11.72 5.01 -30.11
N GLU A 217 -11.73 5.60 -28.91
CA GLU A 217 -11.73 7.04 -28.67
C GLU A 217 -10.69 7.39 -27.59
N PRO A 218 -9.42 7.60 -27.98
CA PRO A 218 -8.35 8.00 -27.07
C PRO A 218 -8.68 9.31 -26.35
N ARG A 219 -8.28 9.42 -25.07
CA ARG A 219 -8.45 10.64 -24.24
C ARG A 219 -7.14 11.02 -23.56
N ASP A 220 -7.10 12.18 -22.92
CA ASP A 220 -5.93 12.60 -22.11
C ASP A 220 -6.00 11.97 -20.71
N ASP A 221 -5.84 10.64 -20.62
CA ASP A 221 -5.91 9.88 -19.36
C ASP A 221 -4.88 8.74 -19.25
N LEU A 222 -4.76 8.17 -18.05
CA LEU A 222 -3.79 7.12 -17.75
C LEU A 222 -3.97 5.88 -18.63
N ILE A 223 -5.21 5.46 -18.89
CA ILE A 223 -5.49 4.27 -19.71
C ILE A 223 -4.99 4.50 -21.14
N THR A 224 -5.27 5.65 -21.74
CA THR A 224 -4.80 5.98 -23.09
C THR A 224 -3.26 6.01 -23.15
N ASN A 225 -2.61 6.59 -22.14
CA ASN A 225 -1.15 6.62 -22.05
C ASN A 225 -0.53 5.21 -21.92
N LEU A 226 -1.16 4.32 -21.14
CA LEU A 226 -0.70 2.94 -21.01
C LEU A 226 -0.91 2.11 -22.28
N ILE A 227 -2.01 2.33 -23.01
CA ILE A 227 -2.26 1.70 -24.33
C ILE A 227 -1.19 2.15 -25.34
N ALA A 228 -0.89 3.44 -25.41
CA ALA A 228 0.14 3.95 -26.33
C ALA A 228 1.51 3.33 -26.02
N ALA A 229 1.80 3.08 -24.74
CA ALA A 229 3.04 2.45 -24.31
C ALA A 229 3.08 0.93 -24.58
N GLU A 230 1.93 0.23 -24.59
CA GLU A 230 1.79 -1.14 -25.11
C GLU A 230 2.19 -1.20 -26.59
N GLU A 231 1.64 -0.30 -27.42
CA GLU A 231 1.79 -0.31 -28.88
C GLU A 231 3.20 0.07 -29.37
N GLN A 232 3.95 0.87 -28.60
CA GLN A 232 5.32 1.31 -28.94
C GLN A 232 6.41 0.22 -28.76
N GLY A 233 6.00 -1.05 -28.65
CA GLY A 233 6.91 -2.19 -28.55
C GLY A 233 7.40 -2.48 -27.12
N SER A 234 6.95 -1.71 -26.14
CA SER A 234 7.17 -1.95 -24.72
C SER A 234 6.09 -2.88 -24.14
N ARG A 235 6.00 -4.09 -24.71
CA ARG A 235 5.47 -5.37 -24.17
C ARG A 235 4.63 -5.30 -22.88
N LEU A 236 3.54 -4.54 -22.84
CA LEU A 236 2.52 -4.71 -21.79
C LEU A 236 1.50 -5.66 -22.39
N ASP A 237 1.30 -6.83 -21.82
CA ASP A 237 0.15 -7.63 -22.27
C ASP A 237 -1.16 -7.08 -21.69
N GLU A 238 -2.28 -7.37 -22.34
CA GLU A 238 -3.59 -6.84 -21.95
C GLU A 238 -3.97 -7.17 -20.49
N THR A 239 -3.58 -8.34 -19.99
CA THR A 239 -3.82 -8.72 -18.60
C THR A 239 -2.91 -7.93 -17.65
N GLU A 240 -1.66 -7.63 -18.02
CA GLU A 240 -0.79 -6.73 -17.24
C GLU A 240 -1.36 -5.30 -17.20
N LEU A 241 -1.91 -4.81 -18.33
CA LEU A 241 -2.58 -3.51 -18.39
C LEU A 241 -3.75 -3.45 -17.41
N ILE A 242 -4.69 -4.41 -17.52
CA ILE A 242 -5.86 -4.49 -16.65
C ILE A 242 -5.43 -4.62 -15.19
N ALA A 243 -4.54 -5.57 -14.88
CA ALA A 243 -4.08 -5.82 -13.51
C ALA A 243 -3.49 -4.56 -12.89
N ASN A 244 -2.69 -3.80 -13.61
CA ASN A 244 -2.05 -2.63 -13.03
C ASN A 244 -2.96 -1.39 -12.99
N CYS A 245 -3.98 -1.27 -13.85
CA CYS A 245 -5.07 -0.31 -13.64
C CYS A 245 -5.82 -0.59 -12.32
N ILE A 246 -6.09 -1.87 -12.03
CA ILE A 246 -6.67 -2.31 -10.74
C ILE A 246 -5.73 -1.95 -9.58
N LEU A 247 -4.41 -2.18 -9.73
CA LEU A 247 -3.43 -1.78 -8.72
C LEU A 247 -3.48 -0.28 -8.43
N MET A 248 -3.55 0.57 -9.46
CA MET A 248 -3.60 2.03 -9.28
C MET A 248 -4.83 2.47 -8.50
N LEU A 249 -5.99 1.86 -8.78
CA LEU A 249 -7.21 2.12 -8.02
C LEU A 249 -7.06 1.81 -6.53
N HIS A 250 -6.36 0.72 -6.20
CA HIS A 250 -6.09 0.38 -4.81
C HIS A 250 -5.01 1.27 -4.17
N ALA A 251 -3.86 1.41 -4.86
CA ALA A 251 -2.65 2.02 -4.34
C ALA A 251 -2.80 3.51 -4.00
N GLY A 252 -3.62 4.26 -4.75
CA GLY A 252 -3.83 5.69 -4.54
C GLY A 252 -4.96 6.04 -3.56
N HIS A 253 -5.79 5.07 -3.16
CA HIS A 253 -7.03 5.35 -2.43
C HIS A 253 -6.84 5.26 -0.91
N HIS A 254 -6.54 4.07 -0.37
CA HIS A 254 -6.49 3.84 1.08
C HIS A 254 -5.31 4.55 1.75
N SER A 255 -4.15 4.56 1.09
CA SER A 255 -2.95 5.24 1.57
C SER A 255 -3.17 6.73 1.79
N THR A 256 -3.65 7.42 0.76
CA THR A 256 -3.92 8.86 0.79
C THR A 256 -5.03 9.20 1.78
N THR A 257 -6.09 8.37 1.85
CA THR A 257 -7.14 8.50 2.86
C THR A 257 -6.55 8.49 4.27
N ALA A 258 -5.71 7.50 4.56
CA ALA A 258 -5.06 7.35 5.86
C ALA A 258 -4.13 8.53 6.16
N THR A 259 -3.31 8.96 5.20
CA THR A 259 -2.42 10.13 5.38
C THR A 259 -3.20 11.41 5.67
N VAL A 260 -4.25 11.72 4.91
CA VAL A 260 -5.07 12.93 5.12
C VAL A 260 -5.76 12.90 6.48
N ALA A 261 -6.41 11.77 6.81
CA ALA A 261 -7.11 11.62 8.08
C ALA A 261 -6.14 11.73 9.26
N SER A 262 -5.00 11.04 9.18
CA SER A 262 -3.97 11.04 10.21
C SER A 262 -3.32 12.39 10.39
N GLY A 263 -3.02 13.11 9.30
CA GLY A 263 -2.40 14.43 9.39
C GLY A 263 -3.28 15.46 10.08
N ILE A 264 -4.58 15.47 9.76
CA ILE A 264 -5.53 16.33 10.45
C ILE A 264 -5.69 15.89 11.92
N TRP A 265 -5.72 14.58 12.20
CA TRP A 265 -5.78 14.08 13.57
C TRP A 265 -4.58 14.53 14.42
N HIS A 266 -3.36 14.41 13.89
CA HIS A 266 -2.12 14.88 14.56
C HIS A 266 -2.16 16.38 14.80
N LEU A 267 -2.50 17.18 13.78
CA LEU A 267 -2.62 18.65 13.94
C LEU A 267 -3.67 19.05 14.99
N LEU A 268 -4.80 18.34 15.08
CA LEU A 268 -5.82 18.61 16.09
C LEU A 268 -5.40 18.18 17.50
N ARG A 269 -4.50 17.19 17.60
CA ARG A 269 -3.95 16.70 18.86
C ARG A 269 -2.79 17.56 19.38
N ASP A 270 -2.08 18.25 18.47
CA ASP A 270 -0.98 19.16 18.75
C ASP A 270 -1.29 20.60 18.28
N PRO A 271 -2.08 21.38 19.04
CA PRO A 271 -2.57 22.70 18.63
C PRO A 271 -1.47 23.70 18.26
N ASP A 272 -0.30 23.59 18.88
CA ASP A 272 0.84 24.47 18.58
C ASP A 272 1.34 24.26 17.14
N GLN A 273 1.35 23.02 16.65
CA GLN A 273 1.72 22.69 15.27
C GLN A 273 0.63 23.15 14.29
N LEU A 274 -0.64 23.03 14.66
CA LEU A 274 -1.75 23.54 13.86
C LEU A 274 -1.69 25.08 13.72
N GLU A 275 -1.45 25.80 14.81
CA GLU A 275 -1.32 27.25 14.77
C GLU A 275 -0.08 27.69 13.98
N LEU A 276 1.03 26.94 14.08
CA LEU A 276 2.22 27.17 13.26
C LEU A 276 1.91 27.02 11.76
N LEU A 277 1.22 25.95 11.36
CA LEU A 277 0.85 25.72 9.96
C LEU A 277 -0.15 26.77 9.44
N ARG A 278 -1.11 27.18 10.28
CA ARG A 278 -2.06 28.27 9.94
C ARG A 278 -1.35 29.60 9.72
N ALA A 279 -0.40 29.93 10.59
CA ALA A 279 0.37 31.16 10.47
C ALA A 279 1.36 31.12 9.29
N ASN A 280 1.79 29.93 8.88
CA ASN A 280 2.73 29.75 7.77
C ASN A 280 2.34 28.56 6.85
N PRO A 281 1.39 28.74 5.92
CA PRO A 281 0.93 27.68 5.02
C PRO A 281 2.01 27.08 4.10
N ALA A 282 3.14 27.76 3.92
CA ALA A 282 4.28 27.22 3.16
C ALA A 282 4.92 25.99 3.84
N LEU A 283 4.61 25.73 5.12
CA LEU A 283 5.03 24.52 5.84
C LEU A 283 4.21 23.27 5.47
N ALA A 284 3.17 23.38 4.63
CA ALA A 284 2.31 22.27 4.27
C ALA A 284 3.09 21.07 3.70
N GLU A 285 4.10 21.31 2.85
CA GLU A 285 4.93 20.24 2.30
C GLU A 285 5.70 19.49 3.40
N SER A 286 6.37 20.20 4.32
CA SER A 286 7.07 19.57 5.45
C SER A 286 6.13 18.89 6.43
N ALA A 287 4.93 19.44 6.65
CA ALA A 287 3.93 18.84 7.51
C ALA A 287 3.46 17.50 6.94
N VAL A 288 3.25 17.41 5.62
CA VAL A 288 2.91 16.14 4.96
C VAL A 288 4.02 15.10 5.14
N GLU A 289 5.30 15.47 4.99
CA GLU A 289 6.42 14.55 5.23
C GLU A 289 6.45 14.02 6.68
N GLU A 290 6.17 14.88 7.66
CA GLU A 290 6.12 14.47 9.07
C GLU A 290 4.92 13.56 9.38
N VAL A 291 3.77 13.81 8.74
CA VAL A 291 2.62 12.89 8.79
C VAL A 291 2.98 11.53 8.20
N LEU A 292 3.68 11.48 7.07
CA LEU A 292 4.10 10.21 6.46
C LEU A 292 5.10 9.44 7.33
N ARG A 293 5.94 10.15 8.10
CA ARG A 293 6.84 9.55 9.09
C ARG A 293 6.03 8.99 10.27
N CYS A 294 5.18 9.80 10.88
CA CYS A 294 4.42 9.45 12.10
C CYS A 294 3.34 8.41 11.85
N GLU A 295 2.67 8.47 10.69
CA GLU A 295 1.57 7.57 10.33
C GLU A 295 1.85 6.96 8.96
N THR A 296 2.54 5.83 9.00
CA THR A 296 2.91 5.09 7.80
C THR A 296 1.73 4.22 7.36
N ALA A 297 0.93 4.73 6.41
CA ALA A 297 -0.30 4.09 5.94
C ALA A 297 -0.15 2.61 5.54
N PHE A 298 1.01 2.23 5.01
CA PHE A 298 1.42 0.83 4.83
C PHE A 298 2.58 0.52 5.78
N PRO A 299 2.30 0.06 7.02
CA PRO A 299 3.30 -0.02 8.08
C PRO A 299 4.38 -1.07 7.81
N MET A 300 4.13 -1.99 6.88
CA MET A 300 5.09 -3.03 6.48
C MET A 300 5.03 -3.31 4.99
N VAL A 301 6.16 -3.75 4.45
CA VAL A 301 6.22 -4.43 3.15
C VAL A 301 6.78 -5.83 3.32
N VAL A 302 6.24 -6.80 2.59
CA VAL A 302 6.66 -8.19 2.67
C VAL A 302 7.70 -8.48 1.60
N ARG A 303 8.70 -9.28 1.93
CA ARG A 303 9.63 -9.92 1.00
C ARG A 303 9.71 -11.40 1.28
N ALA A 304 10.18 -12.19 0.33
CA ALA A 304 10.53 -13.59 0.55
C ALA A 304 11.98 -13.84 0.13
N ALA A 305 12.71 -14.60 0.95
CA ALA A 305 14.11 -14.91 0.69
C ALA A 305 14.23 -15.88 -0.49
N THR A 306 14.99 -15.50 -1.52
CA THR A 306 15.29 -16.35 -2.68
C THR A 306 16.34 -17.42 -2.38
N THR A 307 17.16 -17.21 -1.35
CA THR A 307 18.22 -18.09 -0.87
C THR A 307 18.41 -17.87 0.63
N ASP A 308 19.13 -18.77 1.31
CA ASP A 308 19.54 -18.56 2.69
C ASP A 308 20.40 -17.28 2.80
N LEU A 309 20.06 -16.39 3.73
CA LEU A 309 20.78 -15.13 3.96
C LEU A 309 20.91 -14.78 5.45
N GLN A 310 21.94 -14.00 5.79
CA GLN A 310 22.13 -13.46 7.13
C GLN A 310 21.53 -12.07 7.21
N LEU A 311 20.71 -11.81 8.23
CA LEU A 311 20.15 -10.50 8.53
C LEU A 311 20.11 -10.29 10.05
N GLY A 312 20.76 -9.23 10.55
CA GLY A 312 20.88 -8.92 11.98
C GLY A 312 21.29 -10.09 12.87
N GLY A 313 22.22 -10.93 12.41
CA GLY A 313 22.72 -12.09 13.16
C GLY A 313 21.85 -13.36 13.08
N HIS A 314 20.75 -13.33 12.31
CA HIS A 314 19.87 -14.48 12.09
C HIS A 314 20.00 -15.02 10.67
N THR A 315 19.86 -16.35 10.54
CA THR A 315 19.77 -17.01 9.23
C THR A 315 18.32 -17.08 8.80
N ILE A 316 17.95 -16.34 7.77
CA ILE A 316 16.66 -16.41 7.09
C ILE A 316 16.80 -17.46 5.98
N LYS A 317 15.90 -18.45 5.97
CA LYS A 317 15.92 -19.56 5.01
C LYS A 317 15.23 -19.19 3.70
N ALA A 318 15.68 -19.78 2.60
CA ALA A 318 15.00 -19.66 1.32
C ALA A 318 13.49 -20.01 1.46
N GLY A 319 12.63 -19.22 0.82
CA GLY A 319 11.18 -19.30 0.91
C GLY A 319 10.55 -18.59 2.12
N GLN A 320 11.32 -18.31 3.18
CA GLN A 320 10.77 -17.61 4.34
C GLN A 320 10.45 -16.15 4.02
N GLN A 321 9.33 -15.70 4.57
CA GLN A 321 8.91 -14.31 4.50
C GLN A 321 9.66 -13.42 5.49
N VAL A 322 9.83 -12.17 5.08
CA VAL A 322 10.40 -11.07 5.86
C VAL A 322 9.46 -9.87 5.75
N ASN A 323 8.74 -9.60 6.83
CA ASN A 323 7.98 -8.38 7.06
C ASN A 323 8.93 -7.25 7.46
N VAL A 324 9.13 -6.32 6.54
CA VAL A 324 9.98 -5.15 6.74
C VAL A 324 9.11 -4.02 7.28
N CYS A 325 9.26 -3.70 8.57
CA CYS A 325 8.39 -2.75 9.25
C CYS A 325 8.86 -1.30 9.08
N LEU A 326 8.24 -0.61 8.13
CA LEU A 326 8.48 0.79 7.82
C LEU A 326 8.07 1.71 8.98
N ALA A 327 6.91 1.42 9.60
CA ALA A 327 6.41 2.22 10.72
C ALA A 327 7.40 2.21 11.90
N ALA A 328 7.91 1.03 12.29
CA ALA A 328 8.90 0.95 13.36
C ALA A 328 10.23 1.64 13.01
N ALA A 329 10.66 1.57 11.75
CA ALA A 329 11.86 2.26 11.27
C ALA A 329 11.70 3.79 11.30
N ASN A 330 10.51 4.30 10.97
CA ASN A 330 10.19 5.72 11.06
C ASN A 330 10.12 6.24 12.51
N TYR A 331 10.07 5.34 13.49
CA TYR A 331 10.15 5.64 14.92
C TYR A 331 11.50 5.25 15.56
N ASP A 332 12.54 4.98 14.76
CA ASP A 332 13.85 4.61 15.28
C ASP A 332 14.65 5.85 15.76
N PRO A 333 14.95 5.98 17.07
CA PRO A 333 15.67 7.13 17.62
C PRO A 333 17.12 7.23 17.13
N ALA A 334 17.69 6.14 16.57
CA ALA A 334 19.00 6.20 15.93
C ALA A 334 18.99 6.96 14.61
N GLN A 335 17.82 7.14 13.98
CA GLN A 335 17.65 7.86 12.73
C GLN A 335 16.87 9.18 12.92
N PHE A 336 15.84 9.17 13.76
CA PHE A 336 14.95 10.31 14.01
C PHE A 336 14.97 10.66 15.51
N PRO A 337 15.66 11.72 15.94
CA PRO A 337 15.65 12.14 17.34
C PRO A 337 14.22 12.47 17.82
N ASN A 338 13.85 12.03 19.02
CA ASN A 338 12.51 12.18 19.60
C ASN A 338 11.38 11.71 18.63
N PRO A 339 11.44 10.46 18.16
CA PRO A 339 10.55 10.00 17.08
C PRO A 339 9.06 9.98 17.44
N ASP A 340 8.75 10.01 18.74
CA ASP A 340 7.38 10.00 19.27
C ASP A 340 6.72 11.40 19.29
N GLN A 341 7.41 12.44 18.81
CA GLN A 341 6.90 13.82 18.69
C GLN A 341 6.53 14.12 17.23
N PHE A 342 5.44 14.86 17.04
CA PHE A 342 4.96 15.39 15.76
C PHE A 342 5.41 16.85 15.54
#